data_AF-A0A1M5D2H6-F1
#
_entry.id   AF-A0A1M5D2H6-F1
#
_cell.length_a   1.000
_cell.length_b   1.000
_cell.length_c   1.000
_cell.angle_alpha   90.00
_cell.angle_beta   90.00
_cell.angle_gamma   90.00
#
_symmetry.space_group_name_H-M   'P 1'
#
loop_
_entity.id
_entity.type
_entity.pdbx_description
1 polymer ?
#
loop_
_entity_poly.entity_id
_entity_poly.type
_entity_poly.pdbx_seq_one_letter_code
_entity_poly.pdbx_strand_id
1 'polypeptide(L)'
;MRKTTPIPDTLGICHLCFEPVWADQSYIFIEGGRPVHKICHLRQPESYRQNNLPEGSPFVNEWKKGRTAWRCSKCGKGLWLDPGVYEKAYRDSEVCLDCRALMKRMDEQRVCTG
;
A
#
# COMPACT_ATOMS: atom_id res chain seq x y z
N MET A 1 18.43 -19.99 -2.59
CA MET A 1 17.27 -19.07 -2.48
C MET A 1 17.59 -18.02 -1.43
N ARG A 2 17.57 -16.71 -1.76
CA ARG A 2 17.78 -15.66 -0.74
C ARG A 2 16.59 -15.69 0.23
N LYS A 3 16.86 -15.84 1.53
CA LYS A 3 15.84 -15.73 2.59
C LYS A 3 15.18 -14.37 2.48
N THR A 4 13.85 -14.32 2.39
CA THR A 4 13.07 -13.09 2.41
C THR A 4 12.97 -12.58 3.85
N THR A 5 13.35 -11.33 4.08
CA THR A 5 13.23 -10.69 5.39
C THR A 5 11.87 -9.98 5.47
N PRO A 6 11.03 -10.26 6.49
CA PRO A 6 9.77 -9.55 6.67
C PRO A 6 10.05 -8.06 6.95
N ILE A 7 9.06 -7.21 6.66
CA ILE A 7 9.14 -5.78 6.96
C ILE A 7 9.10 -5.60 8.49
N PRO A 8 10.13 -5.00 9.13
CA PRO A 8 10.08 -4.64 10.54
C PRO A 8 9.23 -3.38 10.76
N ASP A 9 8.72 -3.17 11.97
CA ASP A 9 7.93 -1.96 12.31
C ASP A 9 8.72 -0.67 12.08
N THR A 10 10.01 -0.69 12.44
CA THR A 10 10.97 0.39 12.15
C THR A 10 12.00 -0.12 11.15
N LEU A 11 12.11 0.56 10.01
CA LEU A 11 13.04 0.21 8.93
C LEU A 11 14.47 0.67 9.22
N GLY A 12 14.62 1.61 10.15
CA GLY A 12 15.87 2.19 10.59
C GLY A 12 15.73 3.67 10.90
N ILE A 13 16.85 4.38 10.90
CA ILE A 13 16.91 5.83 11.15
C ILE A 13 17.08 6.56 9.82
N CYS A 14 16.28 7.60 9.60
CA CYS A 14 16.37 8.42 8.41
C CYS A 14 17.72 9.15 8.37
N HIS A 15 18.51 8.92 7.32
CA HIS A 15 19.82 9.55 7.17
C HIS A 15 19.79 11.08 7.10
N LEU A 16 18.63 11.68 6.80
CA LEU A 16 18.49 13.13 6.57
C LEU A 16 18.01 13.91 7.79
N CYS A 17 17.11 13.34 8.59
CA CYS A 17 16.54 14.01 9.76
C CYS A 17 16.84 13.31 11.08
N PHE A 18 17.50 12.15 11.05
CA PHE A 18 17.85 11.34 12.22
C PHE A 18 16.65 10.83 13.05
N GLU A 19 15.44 10.90 12.50
CA GLU A 19 14.23 10.33 13.10
C GLU A 19 13.96 8.89 12.60
N PRO A 20 13.24 8.06 13.37
CA PRO A 20 12.84 6.72 12.94
C PRO A 20 11.99 6.72 11.66
N VAL A 21 12.26 5.76 10.77
CA VAL A 21 11.44 5.48 9.58
C VAL A 21 10.53 4.29 9.87
N TRP A 22 9.25 4.58 10.06
CA TRP A 22 8.25 3.54 10.33
C TRP A 22 7.73 2.90 9.03
N ALA A 23 7.36 1.62 9.09
CA ALA A 23 6.91 0.84 7.94
C ALA A 23 5.56 1.29 7.36
N ASP A 24 4.75 2.00 8.13
CA ASP A 24 3.47 2.59 7.72
C ASP A 24 3.63 3.97 7.07
N GLN A 25 4.82 4.57 7.13
CA GLN A 25 5.13 5.85 6.51
C GLN A 25 5.54 5.70 5.05
N SER A 26 5.58 6.82 4.33
CA SER A 26 6.18 6.84 2.99
C SER A 26 7.70 6.93 3.09
N TYR A 27 8.39 5.87 2.66
CA TYR A 27 9.85 5.76 2.69
C TYR A 27 10.42 5.29 1.35
N ILE A 28 11.73 5.48 1.19
CA ILE A 28 12.55 4.86 0.16
C ILE A 28 13.85 4.37 0.79
N PHE A 29 14.56 3.48 0.11
CA PHE A 29 15.96 3.20 0.38
C PHE A 29 16.80 3.97 -0.63
N ILE A 30 17.91 4.56 -0.18
CA ILE A 30 18.92 5.19 -1.05
C ILE A 30 20.22 4.39 -0.96
N GLU A 31 21.24 4.82 -1.70
CA GLU A 31 22.54 4.16 -1.84
C GLU A 31 23.03 3.45 -0.57
N GLY A 32 23.31 2.15 -0.69
CA GLY A 32 23.76 1.33 0.43
C GLY A 32 22.64 0.86 1.35
N GLY A 33 21.41 0.79 0.86
CA GLY A 33 20.26 0.30 1.62
C GLY A 33 19.86 1.18 2.81
N ARG A 34 20.18 2.49 2.78
CA ARG A 34 19.86 3.41 3.88
C ARG A 34 18.40 3.87 3.79
N PRO A 35 17.57 3.69 4.82
CA PRO A 35 16.18 4.14 4.79
C PRO A 35 16.10 5.67 4.94
N VAL A 36 15.20 6.30 4.18
CA VAL A 36 14.87 7.72 4.33
C VAL A 36 13.36 7.93 4.14
N HIS A 37 12.78 8.89 4.87
CA HIS A 37 11.42 9.32 4.57
C HIS A 37 11.38 9.92 3.16
N LYS A 38 10.35 9.56 2.39
CA LYS A 38 10.20 10.04 1.01
C LYS A 38 10.14 11.57 0.96
N ILE A 39 9.49 12.20 1.94
CA ILE A 39 9.42 13.67 2.03
C ILE A 39 10.78 14.32 2.32
N CYS A 40 11.60 13.70 3.18
CA CYS A 40 12.94 14.20 3.47
C CYS A 40 13.82 14.15 2.23
N HIS A 41 13.74 13.07 1.44
CA HIS A 41 14.44 12.96 0.16
C HIS A 41 13.97 14.01 -0.86
N LEU A 42 12.66 14.23 -0.99
CA LEU A 42 12.11 15.23 -1.92
C LEU A 42 12.48 16.68 -1.59
N ARG A 43 12.77 16.98 -0.31
CA ARG A 43 13.26 18.30 0.13
C ARG A 43 14.73 18.54 -0.19
N GLN A 44 15.49 17.51 -0.58
CA GLN A 44 16.89 17.68 -0.91
C GLN A 44 17.07 18.35 -2.29
N PRO A 45 18.21 19.05 -2.49
CA PRO A 45 18.57 19.59 -3.80
C PRO A 45 18.53 18.52 -4.90
N GLU A 46 18.30 18.93 -6.13
CA GLU A 46 18.22 18.02 -7.27
C GLU A 46 19.50 17.20 -7.46
N SER A 47 20.67 17.81 -7.27
CA SER A 47 21.97 17.12 -7.32
C SER A 47 22.05 15.96 -6.33
N TYR A 48 21.54 16.13 -5.11
CA TYR A 48 21.48 15.06 -4.12
C TYR A 48 20.58 13.92 -4.60
N ARG A 49 19.39 14.25 -5.11
CA ARG A 49 18.40 13.26 -5.58
C ARG A 49 18.89 12.46 -6.78
N GLN A 50 19.63 13.10 -7.69
CA GLN A 50 20.24 12.44 -8.84
C GLN A 50 21.37 11.48 -8.44
N ASN A 51 22.15 11.85 -7.41
CA ASN A 51 23.24 11.01 -6.91
C ASN A 51 22.74 9.87 -5.99
N ASN A 52 21.55 9.99 -5.40
CA ASN A 52 21.00 9.04 -4.45
C ASN A 52 19.67 8.48 -4.94
N LEU A 53 19.71 7.76 -6.06
CA LEU A 53 18.51 7.16 -6.65
C LEU A 53 17.87 6.14 -5.68
N PRO A 54 16.52 6.02 -5.68
CA PRO A 54 15.85 5.01 -4.89
C PRO A 54 16.31 3.60 -5.25
N GLU A 55 16.77 2.86 -4.27
CA GLU A 55 17.06 1.43 -4.36
C GLU A 55 15.82 0.59 -4.06
N GLY A 56 15.84 -0.66 -4.50
CA GLY A 56 14.83 -1.64 -4.12
C GLY A 56 14.85 -1.90 -2.61
N SER A 57 13.68 -2.02 -2.00
CA SER A 57 13.58 -2.38 -0.58
C SER A 57 14.25 -3.74 -0.31
N PRO A 58 15.14 -3.85 0.70
CA PRO A 58 15.69 -5.14 1.12
C PRO A 58 14.65 -6.01 1.83
N PHE A 59 13.56 -5.38 2.29
CA PHE A 59 12.44 -6.06 2.92
C PHE A 59 11.41 -6.47 1.89
N VAL A 60 10.90 -7.69 2.05
CA VAL A 60 9.84 -8.21 1.20
C VAL A 60 8.52 -8.06 1.91
N ASN A 61 7.58 -7.46 1.21
CA ASN A 61 6.23 -7.38 1.68
C ASN A 61 5.49 -8.70 1.45
N GLU A 62 5.55 -9.60 2.42
CA GLU A 62 4.87 -10.89 2.33
C GLU A 62 3.35 -10.79 2.54
N TRP A 63 2.80 -9.65 3.00
CA TRP A 63 1.34 -9.53 3.21
C TRP A 63 0.54 -9.68 1.91
N LYS A 64 1.17 -9.42 0.75
CA LYS A 64 0.56 -9.60 -0.57
C LYS A 64 0.76 -11.02 -1.15
N LYS A 65 1.66 -11.82 -0.58
CA LYS A 65 2.06 -13.11 -1.14
C LYS A 65 0.88 -14.08 -1.10
N GLY A 66 0.56 -14.68 -2.25
CA GLY A 66 -0.56 -15.62 -2.38
C GLY A 66 -1.95 -14.97 -2.29
N ARG A 67 -2.04 -13.63 -2.23
CA ARG A 67 -3.31 -12.90 -2.24
C ARG A 67 -3.68 -12.45 -3.64
N THR A 68 -4.97 -12.39 -3.92
CA THR A 68 -5.51 -11.90 -5.18
C THR A 68 -5.68 -10.39 -5.13
N ALA A 69 -5.06 -9.69 -6.07
CA ALA A 69 -5.32 -8.26 -6.28
C ALA A 69 -6.69 -8.08 -6.95
N TRP A 70 -7.56 -7.29 -6.35
CA TRP A 70 -8.88 -6.96 -6.88
C TRP A 70 -9.12 -5.45 -6.77
N ARG A 71 -9.80 -4.86 -7.76
CA ARG A 71 -10.06 -3.42 -7.81
C ARG A 71 -11.54 -3.16 -8.04
N CYS A 72 -12.11 -2.26 -7.23
CA CYS A 72 -13.48 -1.81 -7.39
C CYS A 72 -13.64 -0.96 -8.66
N SER A 73 -14.58 -1.33 -9.53
CA SER A 73 -14.88 -0.56 -10.75
C SER A 73 -15.46 0.84 -10.44
N LYS A 74 -16.15 1.00 -9.31
CA LYS A 74 -16.85 2.25 -8.94
C LYS A 74 -15.96 3.28 -8.25
N CYS A 75 -15.18 2.88 -7.24
CA CYS A 75 -14.38 3.80 -6.44
C CYS A 75 -12.87 3.67 -6.63
N GLY A 76 -12.41 2.72 -7.47
CA GLY A 76 -11.00 2.48 -7.73
C GLY A 76 -10.21 1.87 -6.56
N LYS A 77 -10.85 1.59 -5.42
CA LYS A 77 -10.20 0.97 -4.24
C LYS A 77 -9.58 -0.37 -4.63
N GLY A 78 -8.26 -0.46 -4.48
CA GLY A 78 -7.50 -1.70 -4.64
C GLY A 78 -7.42 -2.48 -3.32
N LEU A 79 -7.72 -3.77 -3.38
CA LEU A 79 -7.67 -4.69 -2.25
C LEU A 79 -6.76 -5.87 -2.61
N TRP A 80 -6.04 -6.38 -1.63
CA TRP A 80 -5.34 -7.66 -1.72
C TRP A 80 -6.05 -8.62 -0.80
N LEU A 81 -6.76 -9.57 -1.40
CA LEU A 81 -7.69 -10.47 -0.73
C LEU A 81 -7.05 -11.84 -0.59
N ASP A 82 -7.21 -12.49 0.55
CA ASP A 82 -6.90 -13.91 0.64
C ASP A 82 -7.76 -14.68 -0.39
N PRO A 83 -7.24 -15.73 -1.05
CA PRO A 83 -7.96 -16.43 -2.11
C PRO A 83 -9.36 -16.87 -1.67
N GLY A 84 -9.51 -17.43 -0.46
CA GLY A 84 -10.82 -17.84 0.06
C GLY A 84 -11.82 -16.68 0.23
N VAL A 85 -11.35 -15.46 0.51
CA VAL A 85 -12.20 -14.26 0.60
C VAL A 85 -12.55 -13.76 -0.80
N TYR A 86 -11.56 -13.73 -1.70
CA TYR A 86 -11.78 -13.37 -3.10
C TYR A 86 -12.86 -14.26 -3.72
N GLU A 87 -12.67 -15.58 -3.64
CA GLU A 87 -13.56 -16.61 -4.15
C GLU A 87 -15.00 -16.46 -3.64
N LYS A 88 -15.17 -16.23 -2.33
CA LYS A 88 -16.51 -16.18 -1.71
C LYS A 88 -17.24 -14.86 -1.90
N ALA A 89 -16.53 -13.74 -1.94
CA ALA A 89 -17.17 -12.42 -1.84
C ALA A 89 -16.92 -11.48 -3.02
N TYR A 90 -15.84 -11.70 -3.80
CA TYR A 90 -15.36 -10.74 -4.79
C TYR A 90 -15.17 -11.29 -6.20
N ARG A 91 -15.10 -12.62 -6.42
CA ARG A 91 -14.90 -13.24 -7.73
C ARG A 91 -15.89 -12.71 -8.76
N ASP A 92 -17.17 -12.75 -8.41
CA ASP A 92 -18.28 -12.31 -9.26
C ASP A 92 -18.79 -10.91 -8.89
N SER A 93 -18.03 -10.16 -8.10
CA SER A 93 -18.40 -8.80 -7.69
C SER A 93 -17.65 -7.76 -8.50
N GLU A 94 -18.37 -6.80 -9.08
CA GLU A 94 -17.77 -5.64 -9.75
C GLU A 94 -17.41 -4.51 -8.79
N VAL A 95 -18.11 -4.43 -7.65
CA VAL A 95 -17.97 -3.33 -6.68
C VAL A 95 -17.58 -3.82 -5.29
N CYS A 96 -16.93 -2.96 -4.50
CA CYS A 96 -16.50 -3.33 -3.16
C CYS A 96 -17.71 -3.36 -2.20
N LEU A 97 -17.53 -4.01 -1.04
CA LEU A 97 -18.58 -4.11 -0.02
C LEU A 97 -19.09 -2.73 0.42
N ASP A 98 -18.21 -1.73 0.55
CA ASP A 98 -18.60 -0.35 0.89
C ASP A 98 -19.54 0.26 -0.18
N CYS A 99 -19.17 0.13 -1.47
CA CYS A 99 -20.00 0.61 -2.57
C CYS A 99 -21.32 -0.16 -2.68
N ARG A 100 -21.30 -1.47 -2.44
CA ARG A 100 -22.50 -2.31 -2.42
C ARG A 100 -23.46 -1.90 -1.31
N ALA A 101 -22.95 -1.65 -0.10
CA ALA A 101 -23.75 -1.19 1.04
C ALA A 101 -24.34 0.22 0.80
N LEU A 102 -23.57 1.11 0.16
CA LEU A 102 -24.08 2.44 -0.21
C LEU A 102 -25.23 2.34 -1.23
N MET A 103 -25.09 1.50 -2.26
CA MET A 103 -26.14 1.32 -3.28
C MET A 103 -27.42 0.75 -2.69
N LYS A 104 -27.33 -0.28 -1.84
CA LYS A 104 -28.52 -0.84 -1.16
C LYS A 104 -29.30 0.22 -0.36
N ARG A 105 -28.60 1.06 0.40
CA ARG A 105 -29.24 2.15 1.15
C ARG A 105 -29.95 3.17 0.26
N MET A 106 -29.38 3.47 -0.91
CA MET A 106 -30.01 4.37 -1.88
C MET A 106 -31.27 3.75 -2.50
N ASP A 107 -31.26 2.45 -2.78
CA ASP A 107 -32.41 1.73 -3.34
C ASP A 107 -33.55 1.63 -2.32
N GLU A 108 -33.24 1.33 -1.06
CA GLU A 108 -34.22 1.30 0.04
C GLU A 108 -34.87 2.66 0.29
N GLN A 109 -34.10 3.76 0.19
CA GLN A 109 -34.65 5.12 0.31
C GLN A 109 -35.61 5.48 -0.83
N ARG A 110 -35.36 5.00 -2.06
CA ARG A 110 -36.25 5.25 -3.20
C ARG A 110 -37.60 4.56 -3.06
N VAL A 111 -37.64 3.37 -2.45
CA VAL A 111 -38.87 2.60 -2.23
C VAL A 111 -39.77 3.26 -1.17
N CYS A 112 -39.20 3.96 -0.18
CA CYS A 112 -39.98 4.62 0.86
C CYS A 112 -40.54 6.00 0.47
N THR A 113 -40.15 6.55 -0.69
CA THR A 113 -40.56 7.89 -1.15
C THR A 113 -41.45 7.88 -2.39
N GLY A 114 -41.79 6.71 -2.93
CA GLY A 114 -42.73 6.54 -4.05
C GLY A 114 -44.01 5.86 -3.59
#